data_AF-A0A4Q0GMQ1-F1
#
_entry.id   AF-A0A4Q0GMQ1-F1
#
_cell.length_a   1.000
_cell.length_b   1.000
_cell.length_c   1.000
_cell.angle_alpha   90.00
_cell.angle_beta   90.00
_cell.angle_gamma   90.00
#
_symmetry.space_group_name_H-M   'P 1'
#
loop_
_entity.id
_entity.type
_entity.pdbx_description
1 polymer ?
#
loop_
_entity_poly.entity_id
_entity_poly.type
_entity_poly.pdbx_seq_one_letter_code
_entity_poly.pdbx_strand_id
1 'polypeptide(L)'
;MIVPSLPSFAFSNPITGIIGPRRAGTLLHGLMRKLEDERYIVQGGDWGAHIASWLAYERPDAFMGFHMVSIFAENAESTTAEEKKPIARRDSILDTESGYSHEQRTRPQTLDVAMADSPVGVAA
;
A
#
# COMPACT_ATOMS: atom_id res chain seq x y z
N MET A 1 3.67 -13.62 14.16
CA MET A 1 2.91 -12.90 13.11
C MET A 1 2.59 -11.51 13.65
N ILE A 2 2.99 -10.46 12.94
CA ILE A 2 2.81 -9.07 13.35
C ILE A 2 1.94 -8.39 12.29
N VAL A 3 0.83 -7.78 12.70
CA VAL A 3 -0.14 -7.12 11.80
C VAL A 3 -0.28 -5.66 12.22
N PRO A 4 0.64 -4.78 11.76
CA PRO A 4 0.65 -3.38 12.19
C PRO A 4 -0.41 -2.57 11.43
N SER A 5 -1.08 -1.64 12.11
CA SER A 5 -1.80 -0.56 11.42
C SER A 5 -0.80 0.40 10.77
N LEU A 6 -1.04 0.80 9.51
CA LEU A 6 -0.19 1.78 8.84
C LEU A 6 -0.18 3.13 9.60
N PRO A 7 0.85 3.97 9.44
CA PRO A 7 0.86 5.31 10.05
C PRO A 7 -0.41 6.11 9.69
N SER A 8 -1.08 6.70 10.68
CA SER A 8 -2.42 7.32 10.59
C SER A 8 -3.61 6.42 10.25
N PHE A 9 -3.45 5.10 10.20
CA PHE A 9 -4.57 4.17 10.01
C PHE A 9 -4.98 3.54 11.34
N ALA A 10 -6.30 3.41 11.55
CA ALA A 10 -6.92 2.74 12.70
C ALA A 10 -6.34 3.22 14.05
N PHE A 11 -5.49 2.42 14.69
CA PHE A 11 -4.96 2.68 16.03
C PHE A 11 -3.54 3.28 16.03
N SER A 12 -2.95 3.53 14.85
CA SER A 12 -1.66 4.20 14.75
C SER A 12 -1.80 5.70 14.95
N ASN A 13 -0.78 6.31 15.56
CA ASN A 13 -0.74 7.76 15.77
C ASN A 13 -0.84 8.53 14.43
N PRO A 14 -1.48 9.71 14.45
CA PRO A 14 -1.55 10.58 13.28
C PRO A 14 -0.17 11.09 12.88
N ILE A 15 0.06 11.22 11.57
CA ILE A 15 1.29 11.77 11.00
C ILE A 15 1.19 13.29 10.90
N THR A 16 2.31 13.99 11.13
CA THR A 16 2.41 15.46 11.00
C THR A 16 3.02 15.90 9.67
N GLY A 17 3.37 14.95 8.80
CA GLY A 17 3.98 15.20 7.49
C GLY A 17 3.72 14.04 6.54
N ILE A 18 4.03 14.24 5.26
CA ILE A 18 3.76 13.25 4.21
C ILE A 18 4.59 11.98 4.46
N ILE A 19 3.90 10.84 4.53
CA ILE A 19 4.53 9.51 4.59
C ILE A 19 4.14 8.74 3.33
N GLY A 20 5.11 8.53 2.45
CA GLY A 20 5.00 7.60 1.33
C GLY A 20 5.35 6.16 1.72
N PRO A 21 5.13 5.19 0.82
CA PRO A 21 5.32 3.76 1.09
C PRO A 21 6.76 3.41 1.51
N ARG A 22 7.75 4.08 0.93
CA ARG A 22 9.17 3.92 1.30
C ARG A 22 9.43 4.25 2.77
N ARG A 23 8.93 5.41 3.24
CA ARG A 23 9.10 5.85 4.64
C ARG A 23 8.29 4.98 5.60
N ALA A 24 7.08 4.58 5.22
CA ALA A 24 6.29 3.61 5.97
C ALA A 24 7.06 2.29 6.15
N GLY A 25 7.73 1.81 5.09
CA GLY A 25 8.63 0.66 5.16
C GLY A 25 9.70 0.82 6.25
N THR A 26 10.45 1.92 6.24
CA THR A 26 11.46 2.19 7.29
C THR A 26 10.88 2.12 8.71
N LEU A 27 9.68 2.68 8.92
CA LEU A 27 9.01 2.66 10.23
C LEU A 27 8.62 1.24 10.65
N LEU A 28 8.02 0.47 9.75
CA LEU A 28 7.62 -0.90 10.01
C LEU A 28 8.83 -1.81 10.24
N HIS A 29 9.94 -1.63 9.52
CA HIS A 29 11.18 -2.33 9.82
C HIS A 29 11.72 -1.97 11.21
N GLY A 30 11.65 -0.69 11.59
CA GLY A 30 12.00 -0.25 12.94
C GLY A 30 11.13 -0.90 14.03
N LEU A 31 9.84 -1.11 13.74
CA LEU A 31 8.94 -1.89 14.60
C LEU A 31 9.39 -3.35 14.70
N MET A 32 9.67 -4.00 13.56
CA MET A 32 10.14 -5.39 13.54
C MET A 32 11.38 -5.53 14.41
N ARG A 33 12.41 -4.68 14.23
CA ARG A 33 13.64 -4.70 15.03
C ARG A 33 13.45 -4.51 16.53
N LYS A 34 12.37 -3.84 16.95
CA LYS A 34 12.06 -3.65 18.37
C LYS A 34 11.34 -4.85 18.97
N LEU A 35 10.59 -5.59 18.16
CA LEU A 35 9.82 -6.75 18.60
C LEU A 35 10.64 -8.04 18.50
N GLU A 36 11.42 -8.20 17.43
CA GLU A 36 12.21 -9.39 17.10
C GLU A 36 13.51 -8.96 16.40
N ASP A 37 14.66 -9.49 16.80
CA ASP A 37 15.97 -9.19 16.17
C ASP A 37 16.34 -10.28 15.15
N GLU A 38 15.39 -10.60 14.26
CA GLU A 38 15.44 -11.71 13.31
C GLU A 38 15.06 -11.26 11.90
N ARG A 39 15.45 -12.05 10.89
CA ARG A 39 14.99 -11.85 9.51
C ARG A 39 13.54 -12.31 9.39
N TYR A 40 12.75 -11.65 8.55
CA TYR A 40 11.30 -11.90 8.49
C TYR A 40 10.78 -12.00 7.05
N ILE A 41 9.63 -12.68 6.92
CA ILE A 41 8.84 -12.74 5.70
C ILE A 41 7.77 -11.66 5.77
N VAL A 42 7.52 -10.97 4.65
CA VAL A 42 6.45 -9.98 4.56
C VAL A 42 5.34 -10.49 3.66
N GLN A 43 4.10 -10.31 4.10
CA GLN A 43 2.91 -10.49 3.29
C GLN A 43 2.28 -9.11 3.03
N GLY A 44 1.85 -8.85 1.80
CA GLY A 44 1.24 -7.57 1.46
C GLY A 44 0.33 -7.60 0.22
N GLY A 45 -0.79 -6.91 0.30
CA GLY A 45 -1.61 -6.47 -0.84
C GLY A 45 -1.72 -4.94 -0.81
N ASP A 46 -2.29 -4.33 -1.86
CA ASP A 46 -2.50 -2.87 -1.94
C ASP A 46 -1.24 -2.07 -1.55
N TRP A 47 -1.34 -1.06 -0.68
CA TRP A 47 -0.23 -0.31 -0.10
C TRP A 47 0.79 -1.19 0.60
N GLY A 48 0.36 -2.29 1.23
CA GLY A 48 1.25 -3.26 1.86
C GLY A 48 2.22 -3.88 0.86
N ALA A 49 1.79 -4.13 -0.38
CA ALA A 49 2.68 -4.63 -1.44
C ALA A 49 3.72 -3.57 -1.85
N HIS A 50 3.31 -2.31 -2.03
CA HIS A 50 4.25 -1.22 -2.32
C HIS A 50 5.26 -0.99 -1.20
N ILE A 51 4.81 -1.00 0.06
CA ILE A 51 5.66 -0.81 1.24
C ILE A 51 6.67 -1.96 1.35
N ALA A 52 6.20 -3.20 1.22
CA ALA A 52 7.04 -4.38 1.26
C ALA A 52 8.05 -4.44 0.10
N SER A 53 7.69 -3.93 -1.09
CA SER A 53 8.60 -3.80 -2.22
C SER A 53 9.77 -2.86 -1.91
N TRP A 54 9.48 -1.69 -1.31
CA TRP A 54 10.52 -0.78 -0.83
C TRP A 54 11.39 -1.39 0.27
N LEU A 55 10.79 -2.14 1.20
CA LEU A 55 11.55 -2.85 2.23
C LEU A 55 12.49 -3.90 1.66
N ALA A 56 12.01 -4.72 0.71
CA ALA A 56 12.84 -5.72 0.05
C ALA A 56 14.00 -5.07 -0.71
N TYR A 57 13.76 -3.92 -1.35
CA TYR A 57 14.79 -3.16 -2.05
C TYR A 57 15.83 -2.53 -1.11
N GLU A 58 15.39 -1.87 -0.04
CA GLU A 58 16.29 -1.12 0.85
C GLU A 58 16.97 -1.98 1.91
N ARG A 59 16.30 -3.04 2.37
CA ARG A 59 16.71 -3.88 3.51
C ARG A 59 16.70 -5.36 3.17
N PRO A 60 17.42 -5.80 2.13
CA PRO A 60 17.49 -7.21 1.75
C PRO A 60 18.11 -8.08 2.85
N ASP A 61 18.91 -7.50 3.76
CA ASP A 61 19.52 -8.16 4.91
C ASP A 61 18.49 -8.72 5.90
N ALA A 62 17.37 -8.02 6.08
CA ALA A 62 16.33 -8.36 7.03
C ALA A 62 15.19 -9.18 6.42
N PHE A 63 15.19 -9.38 5.10
CA PHE A 63 14.02 -9.81 4.34
C PHE A 63 14.20 -11.25 3.82
N MET A 64 13.49 -12.21 4.41
CA MET A 64 13.60 -13.65 4.03
C MET A 64 12.73 -14.03 2.84
N GLY A 65 11.64 -13.31 2.61
CA GLY A 65 10.69 -13.64 1.55
C GLY A 65 9.52 -12.68 1.49
N PHE A 66 8.93 -12.58 0.29
CA PHE A 66 7.80 -11.70 0.01
C PHE A 66 6.63 -12.52 -0.55
N HIS A 67 5.49 -12.52 0.13
CA HIS A 67 4.24 -12.99 -0.44
C HIS A 67 3.33 -11.80 -0.82
N MET A 68 3.13 -11.60 -2.12
CA MET A 68 2.24 -10.56 -2.65
C MET A 68 0.94 -11.15 -3.17
N VAL A 69 -0.16 -10.45 -2.89
CA VAL A 69 -1.47 -10.75 -3.50
C VAL A 69 -1.92 -9.69 -4.51
N SER A 70 -1.18 -8.59 -4.64
CA SER A 70 -1.37 -7.55 -5.67
C SER A 70 -0.03 -7.16 -6.27
N ILE A 71 0.06 -7.15 -7.60
CA ILE A 71 1.28 -6.81 -8.35
C ILE A 71 0.95 -5.71 -9.36
N PHE A 72 1.67 -4.59 -9.25
CA PHE A 72 1.53 -3.46 -10.17
C PHE A 72 2.69 -3.47 -11.17
N ALA A 73 2.53 -4.24 -12.24
CA ALA A 73 3.51 -4.35 -13.31
C ALA A 73 3.19 -3.35 -14.43
N GLU A 74 3.38 -2.05 -14.14
CA GLU A 74 3.02 -0.96 -15.07
C GLU A 74 3.80 -1.04 -16.40
N ASN A 75 5.05 -1.50 -16.35
CA ASN A 75 5.92 -1.63 -17.52
C ASN A 75 5.93 -3.05 -18.11
N ALA A 76 5.09 -3.96 -17.63
CA ALA A 76 5.05 -5.31 -18.20
C ALA A 76 4.34 -5.28 -19.56
N GLU A 77 5.06 -5.68 -20.60
CA GLU A 77 4.49 -5.89 -21.93
C GLU A 77 3.77 -7.24 -21.95
N SER A 78 2.54 -7.24 -22.49
CA SER A 78 1.81 -8.48 -22.73
C SER A 78 2.39 -9.20 -23.94
N THR A 79 2.98 -10.38 -23.71
CA THR A 79 3.63 -11.18 -24.75
C THR A 79 2.72 -12.29 -25.28
N THR A 80 1.75 -12.75 -24.49
CA THR A 80 0.82 -13.83 -24.82
C THR A 80 -0.62 -13.36 -24.94
N ALA A 81 -1.49 -14.13 -25.62
CA ALA A 81 -2.91 -13.81 -25.73
C ALA A 81 -3.62 -13.88 -24.36
N GLU A 82 -3.16 -14.80 -23.51
CA GLU A 82 -3.64 -15.03 -22.15
C GLU A 82 -3.36 -13.84 -21.24
N GLU A 83 -2.24 -13.13 -21.43
CA GLU A 83 -1.89 -11.91 -20.69
C GLU A 83 -2.69 -10.68 -21.13
N LYS A 84 -3.08 -10.59 -22.41
CA LYS A 84 -3.75 -9.40 -22.96
C LYS A 84 -5.08 -9.12 -22.28
N LYS A 85 -5.88 -10.16 -22.04
CA LYS A 85 -7.22 -10.05 -21.43
C LYS A 85 -7.19 -9.50 -19.99
N PRO A 86 -6.41 -10.05 -19.04
CA PRO A 86 -6.34 -9.50 -17.68
C PRO A 86 -5.73 -8.09 -17.65
N ILE A 87 -4.77 -7.78 -18.52
CA ILE A 87 -4.19 -6.42 -18.62
C ILE A 87 -5.25 -5.43 -19.12
N ALA A 88 -5.96 -5.73 -20.21
CA ALA A 88 -7.04 -4.87 -20.70
C ALA A 88 -8.14 -4.67 -19.66
N ARG A 89 -8.46 -5.71 -18.88
CA ARG A 89 -9.41 -5.60 -17.75
C ARG A 89 -8.87 -4.66 -16.66
N ARG A 90 -7.60 -4.81 -16.26
CA ARG A 90 -6.95 -3.92 -15.29
C ARG A 90 -7.02 -2.47 -15.78
N ASP A 91 -6.66 -2.23 -17.03
CA ASP A 91 -6.61 -0.88 -17.59
C ASP A 91 -8.00 -0.24 -17.62
N SER A 92 -9.04 -1.00 -18.01
CA SER A 92 -10.43 -0.54 -17.94
C SER A 92 -10.88 -0.20 -16.52
N ILE A 93 -10.47 -0.99 -15.51
CA ILE A 93 -10.79 -0.71 -14.11
C ILE A 93 -10.06 0.55 -13.64
N LEU A 94 -8.79 0.72 -14.00
CA LEU A 94 -8.02 1.90 -13.61
C LEU A 94 -8.55 3.18 -14.26
N ASP A 95 -9.07 3.09 -15.48
CA ASP A 95 -9.69 4.22 -16.18
C ASP A 95 -10.98 4.68 -15.48
N THR A 96 -11.86 3.75 -15.06
CA THR A 96 -13.17 4.11 -14.50
C THR A 96 -13.19 4.23 -12.97
N GLU A 97 -12.38 3.46 -12.25
CA GLU A 97 -12.49 3.31 -10.78
C GLU A 97 -11.40 4.07 -9.99
N SER A 98 -10.59 4.91 -10.65
CA SER A 98 -9.49 5.64 -9.99
C SER A 98 -9.88 6.98 -9.35
N GLY A 99 -11.17 7.35 -9.37
CA GLY A 99 -11.67 8.62 -8.83
C GLY A 99 -11.33 8.84 -7.35
N TYR A 100 -11.50 7.81 -6.51
CA TYR A 100 -11.16 7.89 -5.08
C TYR A 100 -9.68 8.23 -4.86
N SER A 101 -8.80 7.60 -5.63
CA SER A 101 -7.35 7.77 -5.54
C SER A 101 -6.93 9.16 -6.00
N HIS A 102 -7.55 9.69 -7.06
CA HIS A 102 -7.31 11.05 -7.52
C HIS A 102 -7.66 12.09 -6.44
N GLU A 103 -8.84 11.98 -5.82
CA GLU A 103 -9.27 12.91 -4.78
C GLU A 103 -8.39 12.81 -3.53
N GLN A 104 -8.14 11.60 -3.03
CA GLN A 104 -7.26 11.37 -1.87
C GLN A 104 -5.83 11.88 -2.11
N ARG A 105 -5.32 11.80 -3.35
CA ARG A 105 -3.97 12.28 -3.69
C ARG A 105 -3.90 13.80 -3.77
N THR A 106 -4.96 14.46 -4.21
CA THR A 106 -4.91 15.90 -4.58
C THR A 106 -5.55 16.81 -3.55
N ARG A 107 -6.61 16.38 -2.86
CA ARG A 107 -7.38 17.15 -1.89
C ARG A 107 -7.77 16.32 -0.64
N PRO A 108 -6.83 15.61 0.01
CA PRO A 108 -7.16 14.72 1.12
C PRO A 108 -7.85 15.44 2.28
N GLN A 109 -7.46 16.68 2.61
CA GLN A 109 -8.10 17.43 3.72
C GLN A 109 -9.53 17.85 3.40
N THR A 110 -9.85 18.13 2.14
CA THR A 110 -11.24 18.44 1.74
C THR A 110 -12.12 17.21 1.92
N LEU A 111 -11.63 16.05 1.45
CA LEU A 111 -12.32 14.78 1.62
C LEU A 111 -12.48 14.39 3.09
N ASP A 112 -11.43 14.59 3.90
CA ASP A 112 -11.42 14.25 5.33
C ASP A 112 -12.51 14.98 6.11
N VAL A 113 -12.70 16.29 5.88
CA VAL A 113 -13.79 17.06 6.52
C VAL A 113 -15.17 16.48 6.18
N ALA A 114 -15.38 16.09 4.93
CA ALA A 114 -16.66 15.50 4.50
C ALA A 114 -16.88 14.10 5.10
N MET A 115 -15.83 13.27 5.15
CA MET A 115 -15.87 11.93 5.70
C MET A 115 -16.05 11.93 7.23
N ALA A 116 -15.40 12.85 7.93
CA ALA A 116 -15.48 12.96 9.39
C ALA A 116 -16.88 13.32 9.90
N ASP A 117 -17.67 14.05 9.10
CA ASP A 117 -19.00 14.52 9.49
C ASP A 117 -20.12 13.48 9.26
N SER A 118 -19.90 12.50 8.37
CA SER A 118 -20.96 11.57 7.94
C SER A 118 -20.53 10.10 7.96
N PRO A 119 -20.95 9.28 8.95
CA PRO A 119 -20.65 7.86 8.97
C PRO A 119 -21.30 7.09 7.80
N VAL A 120 -22.44 7.58 7.28
CA VAL A 120 -23.06 7.01 6.07
C VAL A 120 -22.22 7.34 4.84
N GLY A 121 -21.64 8.54 4.78
CA GLY A 121 -20.74 8.94 3.69
C GLY A 121 -19.45 8.12 3.66
N VAL A 122 -18.90 7.77 4.83
CA VAL A 122 -17.72 6.88 4.93
C VAL A 122 -18.03 5.44 4.50
N ALA A 123 -19.25 4.98 4.73
CA ALA A 123 -19.65 3.60 4.45
C ALA A 123 -20.09 3.34 2.99
N ALA A 124 -20.39 4.40 2.23
CA ALA A 124 -20.84 4.34 0.84
C ALA A 124 -19.68 4.11 -0.13
#